data_AF-A0A941X6J8-F1
#
_entry.id   AF-A0A941X6J8-F1
#
_cell.length_a   1.000
_cell.length_b   1.000
_cell.length_c   1.000
_cell.angle_alpha   90.00
_cell.angle_beta   90.00
_cell.angle_gamma   90.00
#
_symmetry.space_group_name_H-M   'P 1'
#
loop_
_entity.id
_entity.type
_entity.pdbx_description
1 polymer ?
#
loop_
_entity_poly.entity_id
_entity_poly.type
_entity_poly.pdbx_seq_one_letter_code
_entity_poly.pdbx_strand_id
1 'polypeptide(L)'
;MKKIVSLLLILCCLAFFIVPVLATEKYDLTDGEMLALHFINEFFASKPEEGIEYDASLNTETKCFVIKAHYPLLESLIIDKPEEYQQMVNHIESLFSSVDSLMRTSVEDSDAYHMTLTFGTSNFPVEYPVAEYLCISSKGGTVHRVNAELVSTSEIKFYVANENAADASAIQATIDFFTEKGATVHGVVCHASQSPNDNGFYLSISGAYCDKFAEGYKGKDAQWVSVPDCYVIDCRKVANDYGLDSIGLVFYNEQNKAFGMFSFQHSSWYGYYYAIDD
;
A
#
# COMPACT_ATOMS: atom_id res chain seq x y z
N MET A 1 20.97 9.04 -41.82
CA MET A 1 21.77 9.73 -40.78
C MET A 1 21.36 11.19 -40.54
N LYS A 2 21.19 12.06 -41.56
CA LYS A 2 20.79 13.47 -41.33
C LYS A 2 19.44 13.69 -40.62
N LYS A 3 18.46 12.78 -40.82
CA LYS A 3 17.12 12.87 -40.18
C LYS A 3 17.10 12.47 -38.70
N ILE A 4 18.00 11.58 -38.27
CA ILE A 4 18.06 11.08 -36.88
C ILE A 4 18.72 12.14 -35.99
N VAL A 5 19.79 12.78 -36.48
CA VAL A 5 20.46 13.88 -35.76
C VAL A 5 19.54 15.09 -35.59
N SER A 6 18.69 15.40 -36.57
CA SER A 6 17.68 16.47 -36.44
C SER A 6 16.59 16.15 -35.42
N LEU A 7 16.14 14.90 -35.31
CA LEU A 7 15.11 14.52 -34.34
C LEU A 7 15.65 14.58 -32.91
N LEU A 8 16.89 14.13 -32.71
CA LEU A 8 17.57 14.20 -31.41
C LEU A 8 17.82 15.66 -30.99
N LEU A 9 18.22 16.53 -31.93
CA LEU A 9 18.38 17.96 -31.66
C LEU A 9 17.05 18.64 -31.31
N ILE A 10 15.95 18.26 -31.98
CA ILE A 10 14.62 18.78 -31.69
C ILE A 10 14.13 18.31 -30.31
N LEU A 11 14.41 17.05 -29.92
CA LEU A 11 14.14 16.52 -28.59
C LEU A 11 14.95 17.25 -27.50
N CYS A 12 16.25 17.48 -27.74
CA CYS A 12 17.11 18.24 -26.83
C CYS A 12 16.69 19.71 -26.72
N CYS A 13 16.21 20.32 -27.81
CA CYS A 13 15.68 21.69 -27.79
C CYS A 13 14.32 21.76 -27.08
N LEU A 14 13.44 20.76 -27.21
CA LEU A 14 12.17 20.68 -26.47
C LEU A 14 12.41 20.48 -24.96
N ALA A 15 13.40 19.66 -24.58
CA ALA A 15 13.83 19.51 -23.19
C ALA A 15 14.32 20.85 -22.61
N PHE A 16 15.10 21.64 -23.36
CA PHE A 16 15.58 22.95 -22.92
C PHE A 16 14.48 24.02 -22.79
N PHE A 17 13.38 23.91 -23.54
CA PHE A 17 12.31 24.93 -23.56
C PHE A 17 11.08 24.59 -22.69
N ILE A 18 10.87 23.32 -22.33
CA ILE A 18 9.70 22.88 -21.53
C ILE A 18 10.04 22.80 -20.03
N VAL A 19 11.29 22.49 -19.67
CA VAL A 19 11.74 22.43 -18.27
C VAL A 19 11.45 23.72 -17.47
N PRO A 20 11.60 24.95 -18.01
CA PRO A 20 11.29 26.17 -17.26
C PRO A 20 9.79 26.42 -17.07
N VAL A 21 8.92 25.76 -17.85
CA VAL A 21 7.46 25.99 -17.83
C VAL A 21 6.76 25.07 -16.82
N LEU A 22 7.40 23.98 -16.42
CA LEU A 22 6.93 23.08 -15.36
C LEU A 22 7.45 23.46 -13.96
N ALA A 23 8.28 24.49 -13.85
CA ALA A 23 8.74 25.07 -12.59
C ALA A 23 7.64 25.92 -11.92
N THR A 24 6.46 25.33 -11.72
CA THR A 24 5.45 25.87 -10.82
C THR A 24 5.61 25.18 -9.46
N GLU A 25 6.18 25.95 -8.54
CA GLU A 25 6.15 25.81 -7.08
C GLU A 25 6.94 24.65 -6.44
N LYS A 26 8.15 25.01 -5.98
CA LYS A 26 8.91 24.42 -4.86
C LYS A 26 9.29 22.93 -4.96
N TYR A 27 10.24 22.57 -5.82
CA TYR A 27 11.23 21.53 -5.52
C TYR A 27 12.53 21.82 -6.28
N ASP A 28 13.68 21.79 -5.61
CA ASP A 28 15.01 21.85 -6.23
C ASP A 28 15.30 20.49 -6.91
N LEU A 29 14.56 20.18 -7.98
CA LEU A 29 14.78 18.97 -8.77
C LEU A 29 15.86 19.21 -9.82
N THR A 30 16.68 18.20 -10.05
CA THR A 30 17.60 18.16 -11.19
C THR A 30 16.84 18.01 -12.51
N ASP A 31 17.47 18.41 -13.62
CA ASP A 31 16.91 18.24 -14.97
C ASP A 31 16.56 16.77 -15.27
N GLY A 32 17.38 15.84 -14.78
CA GLY A 32 17.15 14.40 -14.92
C GLY A 32 15.93 13.90 -14.13
N GLU A 33 15.74 14.39 -12.91
CA GLU A 33 14.55 14.07 -12.09
C GLU A 33 13.26 14.61 -12.71
N MET A 34 13.29 15.85 -13.23
CA MET A 34 12.15 16.43 -13.95
C MET A 34 11.82 15.64 -15.22
N LEU A 35 12.83 15.23 -15.98
CA LEU A 35 12.64 14.42 -17.18
C LEU A 35 12.07 13.03 -16.86
N ALA A 36 12.56 12.39 -15.79
CA ALA A 36 12.03 11.11 -15.33
C ALA A 36 10.56 11.22 -14.90
N LEU A 37 10.19 12.24 -14.11
CA LEU A 37 8.80 12.50 -13.74
C LEU A 37 7.91 12.77 -14.96
N HIS A 38 8.42 13.48 -15.96
CA HIS A 38 7.69 13.70 -17.20
C HIS A 38 7.39 12.38 -17.92
N PHE A 39 8.39 11.50 -18.09
CA PHE A 39 8.16 10.20 -18.71
C PHE A 39 7.17 9.35 -17.92
N ILE A 40 7.32 9.29 -16.59
CA ILE A 40 6.36 8.60 -15.73
C ILE A 40 4.95 9.12 -16.01
N ASN A 41 4.72 10.42 -15.91
CA ASN A 41 3.41 11.01 -16.15
C ASN A 41 2.86 10.73 -17.56
N GLU A 42 3.68 10.76 -18.61
CA GLU A 42 3.24 10.45 -19.97
C GLU A 42 2.86 8.98 -20.16
N PHE A 43 3.49 8.04 -19.45
CA PHE A 43 3.08 6.63 -19.47
C PHE A 43 1.77 6.39 -18.71
N PHE A 44 1.43 7.26 -17.76
CA PHE A 44 0.21 7.17 -16.98
C PHE A 44 -0.92 8.14 -17.49
N ALA A 45 -0.67 9.15 -18.35
CA ALA A 45 -1.67 10.10 -18.93
C ALA A 45 -1.93 9.87 -20.44
N SER A 46 -3.07 10.22 -21.07
CA SER A 46 -4.08 11.26 -20.79
C SER A 46 -5.54 10.80 -21.01
N LYS A 47 -5.74 9.50 -21.24
CA LYS A 47 -7.07 8.86 -21.22
C LYS A 47 -6.96 7.56 -20.42
N PRO A 48 -6.95 7.63 -19.09
CA PRO A 48 -7.31 6.45 -18.32
C PRO A 48 -8.59 5.86 -18.92
N GLU A 49 -8.68 4.54 -19.02
CA GLU A 49 -10.00 3.90 -19.11
C GLU A 49 -10.88 4.54 -18.02
N GLU A 50 -12.15 4.85 -18.33
CA GLU A 50 -13.03 5.64 -17.44
C GLU A 50 -12.85 5.22 -15.96
N GLY A 51 -12.28 6.10 -15.14
CA GLY A 51 -12.18 5.92 -13.69
C GLY A 51 -10.81 5.57 -13.10
N ILE A 52 -9.73 5.38 -13.88
CA ILE A 52 -8.38 5.24 -13.30
C ILE A 52 -7.85 6.63 -12.90
N GLU A 53 -7.52 6.79 -11.62
CA GLU A 53 -6.87 7.98 -11.07
C GLU A 53 -5.44 7.63 -10.66
N TYR A 54 -4.49 8.55 -10.82
CA TYR A 54 -3.13 8.35 -10.33
C TYR A 54 -2.44 9.67 -9.96
N ASP A 55 -1.43 9.56 -9.12
CA ASP A 55 -0.52 10.63 -8.69
C ASP A 55 0.92 10.11 -8.79
N ALA A 56 1.81 10.95 -9.31
CA ALA A 56 3.23 10.62 -9.45
C ALA A 56 4.07 11.74 -8.87
N SER A 57 4.95 11.39 -7.93
CA SER A 57 5.83 12.33 -7.22
C SER A 57 7.22 11.74 -7.01
N LEU A 58 8.17 12.58 -6.58
CA LEU A 58 9.51 12.17 -6.20
C LEU A 58 9.75 12.50 -4.72
N ASN A 59 10.07 11.49 -3.92
CA ASN A 59 10.66 11.68 -2.62
C ASN A 59 12.18 11.82 -2.78
N THR A 60 12.69 13.05 -2.65
CA THR A 60 14.11 13.37 -2.84
C THR A 60 14.99 12.85 -1.70
N GLU A 61 14.45 12.68 -0.49
CA GLU A 61 15.19 12.15 0.66
C GLU A 61 15.50 10.66 0.47
N THR A 62 14.52 9.90 -0.05
CA THR A 62 14.66 8.46 -0.28
C THR A 62 15.02 8.09 -1.71
N LYS A 63 15.16 9.09 -2.61
CA LYS A 63 15.38 8.92 -4.05
C LYS A 63 14.37 7.92 -4.67
N CYS A 64 13.11 8.04 -4.26
CA CYS A 64 12.03 7.18 -4.71
C CYS A 64 11.04 7.96 -5.57
N PHE A 65 10.86 7.56 -6.83
CA PHE A 65 9.70 7.98 -7.61
C PHE A 65 8.48 7.17 -7.15
N VAL A 66 7.50 7.84 -6.58
CA VAL A 66 6.30 7.22 -5.99
C VAL A 66 5.13 7.42 -6.94
N ILE A 67 4.52 6.33 -7.36
CA ILE A 67 3.32 6.32 -8.20
C ILE A 67 2.19 5.66 -7.40
N LYS A 68 1.11 6.39 -7.20
CA LYS A 68 -0.11 5.90 -6.54
C LYS A 68 -1.22 5.89 -7.55
N ALA A 69 -2.00 4.82 -7.60
CA ALA A 69 -3.09 4.70 -8.55
C ALA A 69 -4.32 4.04 -7.92
N HIS A 70 -5.49 4.34 -8.48
CA HIS A 70 -6.74 3.62 -8.23
C HIS A 70 -7.20 2.93 -9.49
N TYR A 71 -7.66 1.69 -9.33
CA TYR A 71 -8.37 0.98 -10.38
C TYR A 71 -9.76 0.59 -9.83
N PRO A 72 -10.85 1.25 -10.25
CA PRO A 72 -12.17 1.11 -9.62
C PRO A 72 -12.72 -0.32 -9.58
N LEU A 73 -12.29 -1.19 -10.50
CA LEU A 73 -12.76 -2.57 -10.60
C LEU A 73 -11.76 -3.58 -10.01
N LEU A 74 -10.72 -3.12 -9.30
CA LEU A 74 -9.62 -3.99 -8.87
C LEU A 74 -10.10 -5.12 -7.95
N GLU A 75 -10.94 -4.77 -6.99
CA GLU A 75 -11.50 -5.73 -6.03
C GLU A 75 -12.42 -6.75 -6.71
N SER A 76 -13.28 -6.30 -7.62
CA SER A 76 -14.12 -7.21 -8.43
C SER A 76 -13.28 -8.11 -9.34
N LEU A 77 -12.19 -7.60 -9.92
CA LEU A 77 -11.29 -8.43 -10.73
C LEU A 77 -10.61 -9.51 -9.88
N ILE A 78 -10.14 -9.17 -8.68
CA ILE A 78 -9.52 -10.13 -7.76
C ILE A 78 -10.49 -11.26 -7.40
N ILE A 79 -11.72 -10.92 -7.02
CA ILE A 79 -12.70 -11.87 -6.50
C ILE A 79 -13.39 -12.65 -7.63
N ASP A 80 -13.92 -11.94 -8.62
CA ASP A 80 -14.79 -12.53 -9.63
C ASP A 80 -14.03 -13.06 -10.85
N LYS A 81 -12.81 -12.54 -11.10
CA LYS A 81 -12.04 -12.79 -12.32
C LYS A 81 -10.52 -12.87 -12.10
N PRO A 82 -10.05 -13.79 -11.23
CA PRO A 82 -8.64 -13.84 -10.82
C PRO A 82 -7.64 -14.03 -11.98
N GLU A 83 -8.04 -14.70 -13.06
CA GLU A 83 -7.21 -14.84 -14.27
C GLU A 83 -7.03 -13.51 -15.02
N GLU A 84 -8.12 -12.73 -15.18
CA GLU A 84 -8.05 -11.39 -15.80
C GLU A 84 -7.24 -10.43 -14.93
N TYR A 85 -7.42 -10.49 -13.61
CA TYR A 85 -6.57 -9.77 -12.65
C TYR A 85 -5.09 -10.11 -12.87
N GLN A 86 -4.73 -11.39 -12.94
CA GLN A 86 -3.34 -11.78 -13.11
C GLN A 86 -2.73 -11.31 -14.43
N GLN A 87 -3.52 -11.31 -15.52
CA GLN A 87 -3.09 -10.74 -16.81
C GLN A 87 -2.86 -9.24 -16.73
N MET A 88 -3.76 -8.50 -16.08
CA MET A 88 -3.61 -7.06 -15.84
C MET A 88 -2.36 -6.77 -15.01
N VAL A 89 -2.13 -7.48 -13.90
CA VAL A 89 -0.93 -7.32 -13.07
C VAL A 89 0.35 -7.59 -13.87
N ASN A 90 0.39 -8.67 -14.67
CA ASN A 90 1.54 -8.97 -15.53
C ASN A 90 1.80 -7.85 -16.56
N HIS A 91 0.73 -7.29 -17.13
CA HIS A 91 0.84 -6.19 -18.07
C HIS A 91 1.39 -4.92 -17.41
N ILE A 92 0.85 -4.56 -16.24
CA ILE A 92 1.29 -3.40 -15.45
C ILE A 92 2.77 -3.54 -15.05
N GLU A 93 3.21 -4.73 -14.63
CA GLU A 93 4.61 -4.97 -14.26
C GLU A 93 5.58 -4.81 -15.45
N SER A 94 5.17 -5.27 -16.64
CA SER A 94 5.94 -5.08 -17.88
C SER A 94 6.04 -3.61 -18.27
N LEU A 95 4.94 -2.87 -18.14
CA LEU A 95 4.91 -1.43 -18.34
C LEU A 95 5.83 -0.72 -17.34
N PHE A 96 5.68 -1.02 -16.05
CA PHE A 96 6.50 -0.48 -14.98
C PHE A 96 8.00 -0.72 -15.22
N SER A 97 8.38 -1.92 -15.66
CA SER A 97 9.76 -2.25 -16.01
C SER A 97 10.31 -1.41 -17.16
N SER A 98 9.45 -1.09 -18.13
CA SER A 98 9.81 -0.22 -19.26
C SER A 98 10.02 1.23 -18.80
N VAL A 99 9.17 1.73 -17.90
CA VAL A 99 9.29 3.06 -17.31
C VAL A 99 10.53 3.17 -16.41
N ASP A 100 10.79 2.17 -15.56
CA ASP A 100 12.00 2.11 -14.71
C ASP A 100 13.28 2.15 -15.56
N SER A 101 13.30 1.42 -16.68
CA SER A 101 14.43 1.45 -17.61
C SER A 101 14.67 2.87 -18.19
N LEU A 102 13.61 3.60 -18.53
CA LEU A 102 13.72 4.97 -19.04
C LEU A 102 14.15 5.95 -17.95
N MET A 103 13.60 5.84 -16.74
CA MET A 103 14.01 6.61 -15.57
C MET A 103 15.52 6.45 -15.34
N ARG A 104 16.02 5.21 -15.36
CA ARG A 104 17.45 4.93 -15.14
C ARG A 104 18.38 5.55 -16.18
N THR A 105 17.88 5.82 -17.38
CA THR A 105 18.65 6.55 -18.41
C THR A 105 18.56 8.07 -18.28
N SER A 106 17.59 8.58 -17.52
CA SER A 106 17.28 10.01 -17.42
C SER A 106 17.95 10.69 -16.23
N VAL A 107 18.25 9.95 -15.16
CA VAL A 107 18.79 10.48 -13.90
C VAL A 107 20.27 10.11 -13.76
N GLU A 108 21.11 11.06 -13.33
CA GLU A 108 22.50 10.77 -12.95
C GLU A 108 22.54 9.93 -11.65
N ASP A 109 23.51 9.01 -11.51
CA ASP A 109 23.58 8.10 -10.35
C ASP A 109 22.27 7.29 -10.15
N SER A 110 21.70 6.80 -11.26
CA SER A 110 20.38 6.15 -11.26
C SER A 110 20.29 4.86 -10.43
N ASP A 111 21.41 4.24 -10.08
CA ASP A 111 21.44 3.11 -9.15
C ASP A 111 21.03 3.50 -7.73
N ALA A 112 21.14 4.79 -7.37
CA ALA A 112 20.65 5.32 -6.11
C ALA A 112 19.14 5.61 -6.11
N TYR A 113 18.48 5.52 -7.28
CA TYR A 113 17.05 5.76 -7.43
C TYR A 113 16.29 4.45 -7.61
N HIS A 114 15.04 4.47 -7.16
CA HIS A 114 14.08 3.40 -7.40
C HIS A 114 12.69 3.97 -7.63
N MET A 115 11.79 3.11 -8.10
CA MET A 115 10.39 3.43 -8.32
C MET A 115 9.50 2.52 -7.47
N THR A 116 8.37 3.04 -7.02
CA THR A 116 7.27 2.26 -6.45
C THR A 116 5.96 2.62 -7.14
N LEU A 117 5.13 1.61 -7.42
CA LEU A 117 3.77 1.73 -7.92
C LEU A 117 2.82 0.99 -7.01
N THR A 118 1.83 1.69 -6.45
CA THR A 118 0.81 1.09 -5.58
C THR A 118 -0.59 1.29 -6.15
N PHE A 119 -1.42 0.23 -6.13
CA PHE A 119 -2.84 0.33 -6.44
C PHE A 119 -3.70 0.24 -5.17
N GLY A 120 -4.32 1.37 -4.81
CA GLY A 120 -5.26 1.51 -3.70
C GLY A 120 -6.71 1.28 -4.09
N THR A 121 -7.57 1.16 -3.08
CA THR A 121 -9.03 1.23 -3.27
C THR A 121 -9.48 2.66 -3.56
N SER A 122 -10.42 2.81 -4.47
CA SER A 122 -11.05 4.09 -4.82
C SER A 122 -11.91 4.71 -3.72
N ASN A 123 -12.08 4.02 -2.58
CA ASN A 123 -12.80 4.57 -1.42
C ASN A 123 -11.98 5.61 -0.64
N PHE A 124 -10.69 5.74 -0.93
CA PHE A 124 -9.80 6.73 -0.34
C PHE A 124 -9.23 7.66 -1.41
N PRO A 125 -8.70 8.85 -1.06
CA PRO A 125 -8.04 9.74 -2.02
C PRO A 125 -6.70 9.18 -2.52
N VAL A 126 -6.35 9.41 -3.79
CA VAL A 126 -5.07 8.94 -4.39
C VAL A 126 -3.86 9.54 -3.68
N GLU A 127 -3.99 10.76 -3.17
CA GLU A 127 -2.93 11.47 -2.45
C GLU A 127 -2.57 10.75 -1.14
N TYR A 128 -3.55 10.11 -0.52
CA TYR A 128 -3.46 9.43 0.76
C TYR A 128 -4.14 8.05 0.68
N PRO A 129 -3.59 7.14 -0.15
CA PRO A 129 -4.23 5.87 -0.39
C PRO A 129 -4.21 5.06 0.91
N VAL A 130 -5.22 4.21 1.06
CA VAL A 130 -5.28 3.25 2.16
C VAL A 130 -5.67 1.93 1.54
N ALA A 131 -5.22 0.83 2.15
CA ALA A 131 -5.60 -0.51 1.75
C ALA A 131 -5.19 -0.78 0.28
N GLU A 132 -3.88 -0.78 0.03
CA GLU A 132 -3.31 -1.06 -1.28
C GLU A 132 -3.24 -2.58 -1.58
N TYR A 133 -3.81 -2.99 -2.72
CA TYR A 133 -3.90 -4.38 -3.17
C TYR A 133 -2.67 -4.88 -3.93
N LEU A 134 -1.90 -3.97 -4.52
CA LEU A 134 -0.73 -4.29 -5.35
C LEU A 134 0.34 -3.26 -5.11
N CYS A 135 1.58 -3.71 -4.88
CA CYS A 135 2.77 -2.88 -4.98
C CYS A 135 3.79 -3.54 -5.90
N ILE A 136 4.32 -2.75 -6.82
CA ILE A 136 5.44 -3.11 -7.68
C ILE A 136 6.58 -2.14 -7.36
N SER A 137 7.78 -2.67 -7.18
CA SER A 137 8.96 -1.88 -6.84
C SER A 137 10.16 -2.28 -7.68
N SER A 138 11.04 -1.31 -7.94
CA SER A 138 12.39 -1.54 -8.48
C SER A 138 13.51 -1.37 -7.45
N LYS A 139 13.18 -1.24 -6.17
CA LYS A 139 14.17 -1.18 -5.08
C LYS A 139 15.02 -2.44 -5.05
N GLY A 140 16.32 -2.25 -4.83
CA GLY A 140 17.31 -3.33 -4.99
C GLY A 140 17.72 -3.59 -6.45
N GLY A 141 17.24 -2.77 -7.39
CA GLY A 141 17.70 -2.75 -8.80
C GLY A 141 16.98 -3.72 -9.72
N THR A 142 15.97 -4.45 -9.23
CA THR A 142 15.15 -5.36 -10.05
C THR A 142 13.69 -5.12 -9.76
N VAL A 143 12.88 -5.06 -10.82
CA VAL A 143 11.43 -4.95 -10.69
C VAL A 143 10.86 -6.23 -10.09
N HIS A 144 10.05 -6.09 -9.06
CA HIS A 144 9.38 -7.18 -8.37
C HIS A 144 8.04 -6.73 -7.80
N ARG A 145 7.13 -7.68 -7.58
CA ARG A 145 5.93 -7.46 -6.78
C ARG A 145 6.25 -7.64 -5.32
N VAL A 146 5.82 -6.69 -4.51
CA VAL A 146 5.93 -6.78 -3.06
C VAL A 146 4.88 -7.76 -2.54
N ASN A 147 5.27 -8.69 -1.68
CA ASN A 147 4.39 -9.70 -1.07
C ASN A 147 3.54 -10.48 -2.08
N ALA A 148 4.14 -10.86 -3.22
CA ALA A 148 3.46 -11.55 -4.32
C ALA A 148 2.76 -12.86 -3.94
N GLU A 149 3.14 -13.47 -2.81
CA GLU A 149 2.57 -14.72 -2.31
C GLU A 149 1.23 -14.52 -1.60
N LEU A 150 0.92 -13.29 -1.18
CA LEU A 150 -0.33 -12.96 -0.50
C LEU A 150 -1.40 -12.61 -1.54
N VAL A 151 -2.25 -13.59 -1.82
CA VAL A 151 -3.34 -13.46 -2.80
C VAL A 151 -4.67 -13.35 -2.06
N SER A 152 -5.39 -12.26 -2.32
CA SER A 152 -6.75 -12.06 -1.81
C SER A 152 -7.70 -13.15 -2.32
N THR A 153 -8.56 -13.66 -1.44
CA THR A 153 -9.60 -14.65 -1.75
C THR A 153 -10.99 -14.12 -1.39
N SER A 154 -12.03 -14.94 -1.59
CA SER A 154 -13.38 -14.64 -1.08
C SER A 154 -13.46 -14.61 0.45
N GLU A 155 -12.54 -15.27 1.13
CA GLU A 155 -12.51 -15.40 2.60
C GLU A 155 -11.64 -14.32 3.24
N ILE A 156 -10.43 -14.08 2.71
CA ILE A 156 -9.46 -13.15 3.30
C ILE A 156 -8.99 -12.15 2.25
N LYS A 157 -9.16 -10.86 2.57
CA LYS A 157 -8.64 -9.75 1.75
C LYS A 157 -7.26 -9.33 2.22
N PHE A 158 -6.28 -9.31 1.33
CA PHE A 158 -4.94 -8.83 1.60
C PHE A 158 -4.71 -7.45 0.98
N TYR A 159 -4.33 -6.51 1.83
CA TYR A 159 -3.93 -5.16 1.48
C TYR A 159 -2.50 -4.91 1.99
N VAL A 160 -1.54 -5.58 1.37
CA VAL A 160 -0.20 -5.84 1.94
C VAL A 160 0.93 -5.30 1.05
N ALA A 161 0.59 -4.33 0.22
CA ALA A 161 1.43 -3.71 -0.78
C ALA A 161 2.42 -2.68 -0.17
N ASN A 162 3.15 -3.07 0.88
CA ASN A 162 4.22 -2.27 1.51
C ASN A 162 5.56 -3.00 1.44
N GLU A 163 6.61 -2.36 0.92
CA GLU A 163 7.96 -2.93 0.93
C GLU A 163 8.48 -3.22 2.34
N ASN A 164 8.05 -2.42 3.31
CA ASN A 164 8.47 -2.56 4.68
C ASN A 164 7.48 -3.40 5.51
N ALA A 165 6.38 -3.90 4.91
CA ALA A 165 5.48 -4.80 5.65
C ALA A 165 6.20 -6.06 6.09
N ALA A 166 5.67 -6.66 7.15
CA ALA A 166 5.92 -8.04 7.52
C ALA A 166 5.91 -8.96 6.29
N ASP A 167 6.83 -9.92 6.28
CA ASP A 167 6.85 -10.92 5.22
C ASP A 167 5.58 -11.79 5.28
N ALA A 168 5.28 -12.46 4.16
CA ALA A 168 4.11 -13.30 4.03
C ALA A 168 4.05 -14.42 5.08
N SER A 169 5.20 -14.91 5.54
CA SER A 169 5.29 -15.98 6.53
C SER A 169 4.88 -15.52 7.93
N ALA A 170 5.30 -14.31 8.32
CA ALA A 170 4.92 -13.68 9.58
C ALA A 170 3.44 -13.31 9.60
N ILE A 171 2.91 -12.80 8.46
CA ILE A 171 1.48 -12.53 8.31
C ILE A 171 0.68 -13.83 8.47
N GLN A 172 1.04 -14.89 7.75
CA GLN A 172 0.34 -16.17 7.84
C GLN A 172 0.42 -16.77 9.26
N ALA A 173 1.59 -16.76 9.89
CA ALA A 173 1.75 -17.29 11.24
C ALA A 173 0.96 -16.48 12.29
N THR A 174 0.75 -15.18 12.04
CA THR A 174 -0.13 -14.33 12.85
C THR A 174 -1.60 -14.69 12.66
N ILE A 175 -2.03 -14.93 11.42
CA ILE A 175 -3.40 -15.41 11.11
C ILE A 175 -3.66 -16.74 11.83
N ASP A 176 -2.73 -17.68 11.74
CA ASP A 176 -2.84 -19.00 12.36
C ASP A 176 -2.98 -18.86 13.89
N PHE A 177 -2.14 -18.03 14.51
CA PHE A 177 -2.16 -17.78 15.95
C PHE A 177 -3.52 -17.27 16.46
N PHE A 178 -4.13 -16.30 15.77
CA PHE A 178 -5.45 -15.79 16.17
C PHE A 178 -6.57 -16.78 15.83
N THR A 179 -6.43 -17.54 14.75
CA THR A 179 -7.39 -18.58 14.37
C THR A 179 -7.46 -19.69 15.41
N GLU A 180 -6.32 -20.15 15.92
CA GLU A 180 -6.25 -21.12 17.03
C GLU A 180 -6.92 -20.63 18.31
N LYS A 181 -7.02 -19.30 18.50
CA LYS A 181 -7.70 -18.67 19.63
C LYS A 181 -9.20 -18.46 19.40
N GLY A 182 -9.73 -18.90 18.26
CA GLY A 182 -11.14 -18.80 17.91
C GLY A 182 -11.51 -17.49 17.20
N ALA A 183 -10.55 -16.83 16.56
CA ALA A 183 -10.85 -15.75 15.62
C ALA A 183 -11.09 -16.29 14.21
N THR A 184 -11.97 -15.65 13.46
CA THR A 184 -12.04 -15.78 12.01
C THR A 184 -11.43 -14.52 11.40
N VAL A 185 -10.39 -14.65 10.59
CA VAL A 185 -9.76 -13.52 9.89
C VAL A 185 -10.46 -13.26 8.56
N HIS A 186 -10.77 -12.00 8.29
CA HIS A 186 -11.44 -11.53 7.05
C HIS A 186 -10.55 -10.63 6.21
N GLY A 187 -9.51 -10.06 6.80
CA GLY A 187 -8.57 -9.25 6.04
C GLY A 187 -7.33 -8.82 6.80
N VAL A 188 -6.32 -8.43 6.04
CA VAL A 188 -5.00 -7.96 6.50
C VAL A 188 -4.70 -6.63 5.84
N VAL A 189 -4.39 -5.60 6.62
CA VAL A 189 -4.08 -4.25 6.11
C VAL A 189 -2.72 -3.78 6.62
N CYS A 190 -1.77 -3.59 5.71
CA CYS A 190 -0.50 -2.90 5.95
C CYS A 190 -0.67 -1.42 5.56
N HIS A 191 -0.46 -0.49 6.48
CA HIS A 191 -0.62 0.95 6.22
C HIS A 191 0.63 1.58 5.57
N ALA A 192 1.01 1.08 4.39
CA ALA A 192 2.26 1.38 3.71
C ALA A 192 2.53 2.87 3.50
N SER A 193 1.55 3.56 2.93
CA SER A 193 1.67 4.95 2.51
C SER A 193 1.56 5.94 3.68
N GLN A 194 0.93 5.54 4.78
CA GLN A 194 0.76 6.37 5.97
C GLN A 194 1.90 6.20 6.97
N SER A 195 2.48 5.00 7.04
CA SER A 195 3.52 4.63 7.98
C SER A 195 4.59 3.79 7.28
N PRO A 196 5.37 4.41 6.37
CA PRO A 196 6.30 3.67 5.54
C PRO A 196 7.36 2.93 6.35
N ASN A 197 7.67 3.37 7.57
CA ASN A 197 8.68 2.73 8.41
C ASN A 197 8.11 1.68 9.39
N ASP A 198 6.79 1.46 9.40
CA ASP A 198 6.13 0.49 10.29
C ASP A 198 5.92 -0.82 9.51
N ASN A 199 6.51 -1.91 10.01
CA ASN A 199 6.34 -3.24 9.42
C ASN A 199 5.09 -3.99 9.93
N GLY A 200 4.32 -3.36 10.80
CA GLY A 200 3.08 -3.89 11.36
C GLY A 200 1.90 -3.87 10.40
N PHE A 201 0.79 -4.45 10.88
CA PHE A 201 -0.46 -4.56 10.12
C PHE A 201 -1.67 -4.74 11.04
N TYR A 202 -2.85 -4.54 10.46
CA TYR A 202 -4.14 -4.78 11.11
C TYR A 202 -4.78 -6.06 10.58
N LEU A 203 -5.37 -6.84 11.47
CA LEU A 203 -6.27 -7.94 11.12
C LEU A 203 -7.72 -7.53 11.35
N SER A 204 -8.56 -7.71 10.34
CA SER A 204 -10.02 -7.67 10.49
C SER A 204 -10.49 -9.05 10.94
N ILE A 205 -11.05 -9.14 12.14
CA ILE A 205 -11.39 -10.42 12.79
C ILE A 205 -12.81 -10.46 13.36
N SER A 206 -13.41 -11.65 13.39
CA SER A 206 -14.65 -11.94 14.12
C SER A 206 -14.53 -13.25 14.91
N GLY A 207 -15.62 -13.75 15.51
CA GLY A 207 -15.68 -15.04 16.19
C GLY A 207 -15.48 -14.98 17.70
N ALA A 208 -15.38 -16.15 18.34
CA ALA A 208 -15.34 -16.30 19.80
C ALA A 208 -14.20 -15.54 20.48
N TYR A 209 -13.10 -15.28 19.77
CA TYR A 209 -12.03 -14.43 20.28
C TYR A 209 -12.45 -12.96 20.40
N CYS A 210 -13.34 -12.48 19.53
CA CYS A 210 -13.85 -11.11 19.51
C CYS A 210 -14.98 -10.88 20.52
N ASP A 211 -15.77 -11.92 20.83
CA ASP A 211 -16.86 -11.85 21.81
C ASP A 211 -16.37 -11.37 23.18
N LYS A 212 -15.16 -11.80 23.58
CA LYS A 212 -14.49 -11.34 24.82
C LYS A 212 -14.23 -9.84 24.83
N PHE A 213 -13.97 -9.22 23.68
CA PHE A 213 -13.79 -7.77 23.57
C PHE A 213 -15.15 -7.08 23.73
N ALA A 214 -16.20 -7.64 23.15
CA ALA A 214 -17.56 -7.11 23.27
C ALA A 214 -18.10 -7.16 24.71
N GLU A 215 -17.80 -8.21 25.49
CA GLU A 215 -18.16 -8.31 26.92
C GLU A 215 -17.63 -7.14 27.78
N GLY A 216 -16.51 -6.53 27.34
CA GLY A 216 -15.90 -5.37 27.99
C GLY A 216 -16.68 -4.07 27.81
N TYR A 217 -17.59 -4.00 26.83
CA TYR A 217 -18.30 -2.77 26.46
C TYR A 217 -19.27 -2.32 27.56
N LYS A 218 -19.18 -1.03 27.93
CA LYS A 218 -19.98 -0.42 29.02
C LYS A 218 -21.01 0.60 28.53
N GLY A 219 -21.31 0.59 27.23
CA GLY A 219 -22.19 1.58 26.59
C GLY A 219 -21.43 2.79 26.05
N LYS A 220 -22.05 3.48 25.09
CA LYS A 220 -21.45 4.61 24.35
C LYS A 220 -21.05 5.81 25.21
N ASP A 221 -21.65 5.96 26.39
CA ASP A 221 -21.40 7.07 27.31
C ASP A 221 -20.24 6.79 28.29
N ALA A 222 -19.62 5.61 28.20
CA ALA A 222 -18.49 5.25 29.06
C ALA A 222 -17.23 6.05 28.68
N GLN A 223 -16.59 6.67 29.68
CA GLN A 223 -15.39 7.49 29.47
C GLN A 223 -14.11 6.69 29.16
N TRP A 224 -14.11 5.37 29.40
CA TRP A 224 -12.92 4.52 29.26
C TRP A 224 -13.26 3.17 28.65
N VAL A 225 -12.39 2.71 27.76
CA VAL A 225 -12.45 1.37 27.16
C VAL A 225 -11.60 0.43 28.00
N SER A 226 -12.24 -0.55 28.62
CA SER A 226 -11.54 -1.61 29.36
C SER A 226 -11.22 -2.75 28.41
N VAL A 227 -10.09 -2.68 27.71
CA VAL A 227 -9.59 -3.79 26.89
C VAL A 227 -9.11 -4.92 27.80
N PRO A 228 -9.57 -6.17 27.64
CA PRO A 228 -9.02 -7.30 28.36
C PRO A 228 -7.52 -7.50 28.13
N ASP A 229 -6.76 -7.75 29.20
CA ASP A 229 -5.29 -7.90 29.14
C ASP A 229 -4.80 -8.98 28.15
N CYS A 230 -5.64 -9.98 27.85
CA CYS A 230 -5.30 -11.01 26.88
C CYS A 230 -4.94 -10.44 25.50
N TYR A 231 -5.58 -9.36 25.05
CA TYR A 231 -5.24 -8.74 23.77
C TYR A 231 -3.85 -8.11 23.76
N VAL A 232 -3.46 -7.45 24.87
CA VAL A 232 -2.12 -6.89 25.03
C VAL A 232 -1.08 -8.02 25.06
N ILE A 233 -1.34 -9.09 25.79
CA ILE A 233 -0.42 -10.25 25.91
C ILE A 233 -0.23 -10.94 24.56
N ASP A 234 -1.34 -11.22 23.87
CA ASP A 234 -1.36 -11.96 22.62
C ASP A 234 -0.72 -11.15 21.48
N CYS A 235 -1.09 -9.87 21.31
CA CYS A 235 -0.45 -9.01 20.31
C CYS A 235 1.03 -8.75 20.61
N ARG A 236 1.41 -8.58 21.89
CA ARG A 236 2.84 -8.46 22.27
C ARG A 236 3.62 -9.73 21.92
N LYS A 237 3.03 -10.90 22.15
CA LYS A 237 3.67 -12.18 21.81
C LYS A 237 3.94 -12.25 20.31
N VAL A 238 2.92 -12.04 19.48
CA VAL A 238 3.05 -12.03 18.02
C VAL A 238 4.10 -11.02 17.56
N ALA A 239 4.03 -9.79 18.07
CA ALA A 239 4.97 -8.73 17.72
C ALA A 239 6.42 -9.11 18.06
N ASN A 240 6.66 -9.71 19.23
CA ASN A 240 7.99 -10.16 19.63
C ASN A 240 8.48 -11.38 18.83
N ASP A 241 7.60 -12.35 18.58
CA ASP A 241 7.96 -13.60 17.90
C ASP A 241 8.35 -13.34 16.43
N TYR A 242 7.75 -12.34 15.79
CA TYR A 242 7.96 -12.01 14.38
C TYR A 242 8.63 -10.65 14.12
N GLY A 243 9.06 -9.95 15.17
CA GLY A 243 9.78 -8.68 15.05
C GLY A 243 8.94 -7.54 14.44
N LEU A 244 7.68 -7.43 14.83
CA LEU A 244 6.73 -6.45 14.28
C LEU A 244 6.64 -5.21 15.17
N ASP A 245 6.76 -4.02 14.59
CA ASP A 245 6.66 -2.73 15.27
C ASP A 245 5.28 -2.54 15.90
N SER A 246 4.23 -2.96 15.18
CA SER A 246 2.85 -2.88 15.61
C SER A 246 1.99 -4.08 15.18
N ILE A 247 0.93 -4.36 15.95
CA ILE A 247 -0.15 -5.28 15.56
C ILE A 247 -1.49 -4.65 15.93
N GLY A 248 -2.36 -4.54 14.93
CA GLY A 248 -3.72 -4.04 15.08
C GLY A 248 -4.77 -5.14 14.91
N LEU A 249 -5.87 -5.03 15.64
CA LEU A 249 -7.05 -5.89 15.51
C LEU A 249 -8.28 -5.00 15.32
N VAL A 250 -9.02 -5.21 14.25
CA VAL A 250 -10.34 -4.60 14.02
C VAL A 250 -11.39 -5.68 14.26
N PHE A 251 -12.29 -5.44 15.21
CA PHE A 251 -13.28 -6.43 15.63
C PHE A 251 -14.61 -6.23 14.90
N TYR A 252 -15.13 -7.30 14.32
CA TYR A 252 -16.39 -7.36 13.59
C TYR A 252 -17.39 -8.28 14.29
N ASN A 253 -18.66 -7.88 14.30
CA ASN A 253 -19.74 -8.70 14.83
C ASN A 253 -20.29 -9.69 13.79
N GLU A 254 -21.28 -10.51 14.16
CA GLU A 254 -21.90 -11.50 13.27
C GLU A 254 -22.56 -10.88 12.01
N GLN A 255 -22.91 -9.59 12.07
CA GLN A 255 -23.47 -8.84 10.94
C GLN A 255 -22.39 -8.14 10.10
N ASN A 256 -21.11 -8.47 10.32
CA ASN A 256 -19.96 -7.88 9.64
C ASN A 256 -19.87 -6.34 9.81
N LYS A 257 -20.35 -5.81 10.94
CA LYS A 257 -20.12 -4.43 11.35
C LYS A 257 -18.90 -4.35 12.26
N ALA A 258 -17.96 -3.47 11.93
CA ALA A 258 -16.84 -3.16 12.81
C ALA A 258 -17.37 -2.47 14.08
N PHE A 259 -17.02 -3.00 15.25
CA PHE A 259 -17.53 -2.49 16.53
C PHE A 259 -16.44 -2.02 17.48
N GLY A 260 -15.18 -2.39 17.23
CA GLY A 260 -14.05 -1.87 17.98
C GLY A 260 -12.72 -2.11 17.30
N MET A 261 -11.68 -1.54 17.89
CA MET A 261 -10.30 -1.70 17.46
C MET A 261 -9.38 -1.80 18.68
N PHE A 262 -8.34 -2.59 18.53
CA PHE A 262 -7.20 -2.63 19.43
C PHE A 262 -5.92 -2.46 18.62
N SER A 263 -4.98 -1.68 19.13
CA SER A 263 -3.67 -1.47 18.51
C SER A 263 -2.58 -1.59 19.56
N PHE A 264 -1.62 -2.46 19.28
CA PHE A 264 -0.43 -2.67 20.08
C PHE A 264 0.79 -2.12 19.35
N GLN A 265 1.60 -1.34 20.08
CA GLN A 265 2.94 -0.90 19.70
C GLN A 265 3.88 -1.19 20.88
N HIS A 266 5.17 -1.40 20.64
CA HIS A 266 6.12 -1.71 21.71
C HIS A 266 6.13 -0.71 22.87
N SER A 267 5.94 0.58 22.58
CA SER A 267 5.93 1.67 23.56
C SER A 267 4.56 1.97 24.16
N SER A 268 3.47 1.47 23.57
CA SER A 268 2.10 1.89 23.91
C SER A 268 1.06 0.95 23.33
N TRP A 269 -0.11 0.89 23.96
CA TRP A 269 -1.26 0.22 23.37
C TRP A 269 -2.51 1.06 23.63
N TYR A 270 -3.49 0.92 22.76
CA TYR A 270 -4.80 1.54 22.93
C TYR A 270 -5.88 0.65 22.32
N GLY A 271 -7.10 0.78 22.83
CA GLY A 271 -8.26 0.19 22.21
C GLY A 271 -9.48 1.06 22.44
N TYR A 272 -10.42 1.01 21.51
CA TYR A 272 -11.67 1.75 21.59
C TYR A 272 -12.81 1.04 20.85
N TYR A 273 -14.04 1.40 21.19
CA TYR A 273 -15.25 0.94 20.51
C TYR A 273 -15.69 2.02 19.51
N TYR A 274 -16.22 1.61 18.34
CA TYR A 274 -16.77 2.52 17.34
C TYR A 274 -18.22 2.92 17.68
N ALA A 275 -19.07 1.92 17.94
CA ALA A 275 -20.39 1.97 18.56
C ALA A 275 -21.00 0.56 18.42
N ILE A 276 -21.28 -0.14 19.52
CA ILE A 276 -22.02 -1.42 19.46
C ILE A 276 -23.54 -1.18 19.37
N ASP A 277 -24.01 0.02 19.79
CA ASP A 277 -25.43 0.33 19.99
C ASP A 277 -26.12 1.07 18.82
N ASP A 278 -25.62 0.95 17.58
CA ASP A 278 -26.22 1.55 16.35
C ASP A 278 -26.93 0.55 15.40
#